data_AF-A0A920EP20-F1
#
_entry.id   AF-A0A920EP20-F1
#
_cell.length_a   1.000
_cell.length_b   1.000
_cell.length_c   1.000
_cell.angle_alpha   90.00
_cell.angle_beta   90.00
_cell.angle_gamma   90.00
#
_symmetry.space_group_name_H-M   'P 1'
#
loop_
_entity.id
_entity.type
_entity.pdbx_description
1 polymer ?
#
loop_
_entity_poly.entity_id
_entity_poly.type
_entity_poly.pdbx_seq_one_letter_code
_entity_poly.pdbx_strand_id
1 'polypeptide(L)'
;MKNFKNVAIIAGGGTLPKIVYEELSDPYVIGFEGMPCSLSDRAKFHNFNQLGYFFEDLNARGIRSVVMVGDMKRPLLDETKFDEFSKARSHSIFNAMQQGDDTLLKYIISLFLEANITPIGAHEVVRNLTLKAGVYSGSADNLNAEDIKRADEILEKTSCLDIGQSVVVEAGQVLGIETVQGTEQLLGYVRDTSMALRRLGVGVFVKERKNKPGLTRGHAYNRAGNNPSSIRRKVGWSYYNSW
;
A
#
# COMPACT_ATOMS: atom_id res chain seq x y z
N MET A 1 23.13 9.04 -6.13
CA MET A 1 21.66 8.91 -6.10
C MET A 1 21.21 8.73 -7.53
N LYS A 2 20.18 7.90 -7.81
CA LYS A 2 19.56 7.94 -9.13
C LYS A 2 18.98 9.36 -9.27
N ASN A 3 19.47 10.11 -10.24
CA ASN A 3 18.97 11.44 -10.52
C ASN A 3 17.74 11.27 -11.41
N PHE A 4 16.57 11.15 -10.80
CA PHE A 4 15.33 11.07 -11.55
C PHE A 4 14.98 12.48 -12.06
N LYS A 5 14.98 12.65 -13.38
CA LYS A 5 14.48 13.87 -14.03
C LYS A 5 13.08 13.60 -14.58
N ASN A 6 12.24 14.63 -14.61
CA ASN A 6 10.88 14.57 -15.15
C ASN A 6 10.01 13.51 -14.45
N VAL A 7 9.92 13.65 -13.12
CA VAL A 7 9.15 12.74 -12.26
C VAL A 7 7.77 13.32 -11.99
N ALA A 8 6.74 12.51 -12.15
CA ALA A 8 5.42 12.79 -11.61
C ALA A 8 5.21 12.08 -10.27
N ILE A 9 4.60 12.76 -9.31
CA ILE A 9 4.09 12.16 -8.06
C ILE A 9 2.59 12.04 -8.20
N ILE A 10 2.05 10.82 -8.22
CA ILE A 10 0.63 10.59 -8.02
C ILE A 10 0.40 10.49 -6.52
N ALA A 11 -0.20 11.54 -5.95
CA ALA A 11 -0.31 11.76 -4.51
C ALA A 11 -1.71 11.38 -3.99
N GLY A 12 -1.74 10.37 -3.12
CA GLY A 12 -2.90 9.99 -2.31
C GLY A 12 -2.93 10.66 -0.93
N GLY A 13 -3.64 10.01 0.00
CA GLY A 13 -3.69 10.38 1.41
C GLY A 13 -2.41 10.08 2.21
N GLY A 14 -2.34 10.58 3.45
CA GLY A 14 -1.26 10.27 4.39
C GLY A 14 -0.01 11.15 4.26
N THR A 15 1.04 10.79 5.00
CA THR A 15 2.26 11.62 5.11
C THR A 15 3.30 11.32 4.03
N LEU A 16 3.29 10.11 3.47
CA LEU A 16 4.30 9.65 2.52
C LEU A 16 4.45 10.54 1.27
N PRO A 17 3.38 11.06 0.64
CA PRO A 17 3.53 11.95 -0.51
C PRO A 17 4.41 13.17 -0.23
N LYS A 18 4.30 13.77 0.96
CA LYS A 18 5.09 14.94 1.35
C LYS A 18 6.58 14.60 1.49
N ILE A 19 6.88 13.48 2.13
CA ILE A 19 8.26 12.99 2.29
C ILE A 19 8.91 12.74 0.92
N VAL A 20 8.16 12.15 -0.01
CA VAL A 20 8.64 11.87 -1.38
C VAL A 20 8.83 13.15 -2.18
N TYR A 21 7.93 14.12 -2.01
CA TYR A 21 8.03 15.44 -2.64
C TYR A 21 9.30 16.19 -2.24
N GLU A 22 9.67 16.14 -0.96
CA GLU A 22 10.86 16.82 -0.42
C GLU A 22 12.19 16.27 -0.98
N GLU A 23 12.21 15.04 -1.48
CA GLU A 23 13.40 14.38 -2.04
C GLU A 23 13.58 14.59 -3.56
N LEU A 24 12.59 15.18 -4.24
CA LEU A 24 12.60 15.38 -5.69
C LEU A 24 12.77 16.85 -6.06
N SER A 25 13.55 17.11 -7.11
CA SER A 25 13.68 18.44 -7.69
C SER A 25 12.53 18.72 -8.64
N ASP A 26 11.64 19.63 -8.26
CA ASP A 26 10.49 20.10 -9.07
C ASP A 26 9.62 18.98 -9.67
N PRO A 27 9.08 18.06 -8.83
CA PRO A 27 8.21 16.99 -9.33
C PRO A 27 6.85 17.54 -9.78
N TYR A 28 6.29 16.93 -10.83
CA TYR A 28 4.92 17.22 -11.23
C TYR A 28 3.92 16.49 -10.31
N VAL A 29 3.18 17.23 -9.49
CA VAL A 29 2.27 16.64 -8.51
C VAL A 29 0.88 16.46 -9.12
N ILE A 30 0.34 15.25 -8.95
CA ILE A 30 -0.93 14.82 -9.51
C ILE A 30 -1.83 14.31 -8.39
N GLY A 31 -3.07 14.78 -8.40
CA GLY A 31 -4.16 14.23 -7.59
C GLY A 31 -5.26 13.69 -8.50
N PHE A 32 -6.16 12.89 -7.93
CA PHE A 32 -7.36 12.44 -8.63
C PHE A 32 -8.62 13.00 -7.99
N GLU A 33 -9.58 13.39 -8.83
CA GLU A 33 -10.86 13.94 -8.39
C GLU A 33 -11.61 12.95 -7.48
N GLY A 34 -12.22 13.48 -6.41
CA GLY A 34 -12.94 12.67 -5.44
C GLY A 34 -12.07 11.82 -4.52
N MET A 35 -10.74 11.96 -4.59
CA MET A 35 -9.80 11.21 -3.75
C MET A 35 -9.01 12.10 -2.78
N PRO A 36 -8.59 11.56 -1.63
CA PRO A 36 -7.65 12.25 -0.76
C PRO A 36 -6.33 12.55 -1.49
N CYS A 37 -5.82 13.78 -1.36
CA CYS A 37 -4.52 14.19 -1.88
C CYS A 37 -3.82 15.07 -0.85
N SER A 38 -2.70 14.60 -0.30
CA SER A 38 -1.99 15.30 0.78
C SER A 38 -1.11 16.46 0.30
N LEU A 39 -1.03 16.66 -1.01
CA LEU A 39 -0.33 17.75 -1.70
C LEU A 39 -1.31 18.54 -2.59
N SER A 40 -2.57 18.67 -2.18
CA SER A 40 -3.65 19.26 -2.99
C SER A 40 -3.38 20.71 -3.41
N ASP A 41 -2.60 21.46 -2.65
CA ASP A 41 -2.16 22.83 -2.94
C ASP A 41 -1.20 22.92 -4.14
N ARG A 42 -0.57 21.80 -4.51
CA ARG A 42 0.41 21.71 -5.61
C ARG A 42 -0.09 20.83 -6.75
N ALA A 43 -1.11 20.02 -6.49
CA ALA A 43 -1.55 18.99 -7.40
C ALA A 43 -2.35 19.55 -8.58
N LYS A 44 -2.04 19.08 -9.79
CA LYS A 44 -3.01 19.06 -10.87
C LYS A 44 -3.95 17.88 -10.66
N PHE A 45 -5.25 18.15 -10.64
CA PHE A 45 -6.25 17.09 -10.52
C PHE A 45 -6.64 16.54 -11.90
N HIS A 46 -6.70 15.21 -11.99
CA HIS A 46 -7.19 14.45 -13.14
C HIS A 46 -8.40 13.58 -12.76
N ASN A 47 -9.17 13.17 -13.76
CA ASN A 47 -10.34 12.32 -13.59
C ASN A 47 -10.01 10.88 -14.01
N PHE A 48 -10.36 9.88 -13.18
CA PHE A 48 -10.15 8.46 -13.49
C PHE A 48 -10.92 7.95 -14.70
N ASN A 49 -12.00 8.63 -15.09
CA ASN A 49 -12.75 8.32 -16.30
C ASN A 49 -12.02 8.79 -17.57
N GLN A 50 -10.99 9.62 -17.43
CA GLN A 50 -10.33 10.31 -18.54
C GLN A 50 -8.82 10.04 -18.56
N LEU A 51 -8.47 8.75 -18.63
CA LEU A 51 -7.07 8.32 -18.57
C LEU A 51 -6.25 8.74 -19.81
N GLY A 52 -6.89 8.90 -20.97
CA GLY A 52 -6.24 9.41 -22.18
C GLY A 52 -5.72 10.83 -21.97
N TYR A 53 -6.58 11.74 -21.52
CA TYR A 53 -6.17 13.12 -21.21
C TYR A 53 -5.09 13.19 -20.12
N PHE A 54 -5.15 12.27 -19.15
CA PHE A 54 -4.10 12.14 -18.13
C PHE A 54 -2.74 11.74 -18.75
N PHE A 55 -2.69 10.73 -19.60
CA PHE A 55 -1.44 10.32 -20.27
C PHE A 55 -0.94 11.36 -21.28
N GLU A 56 -1.84 12.09 -21.95
CA GLU A 56 -1.48 13.19 -22.84
C GLU A 56 -0.76 14.31 -22.08
N ASP A 57 -1.28 14.75 -20.93
CA ASP A 57 -0.65 15.78 -20.10
C ASP A 57 0.73 15.34 -19.58
N LEU A 58 0.85 14.10 -19.12
CA LEU A 58 2.15 13.54 -18.72
C LEU A 58 3.17 13.57 -19.86
N ASN A 59 2.75 13.21 -21.07
CA ASN A 59 3.62 13.20 -22.24
C ASN A 59 3.99 14.59 -22.72
N ALA A 60 3.04 15.54 -22.73
CA ALA A 60 3.29 16.94 -23.07
C ALA A 60 4.33 17.58 -22.14
N ARG A 61 4.42 17.13 -20.89
CA ARG A 61 5.39 17.56 -19.89
C ARG A 61 6.71 16.79 -19.94
N GLY A 62 6.84 15.80 -20.83
CA GLY A 62 8.04 14.98 -20.93
C GLY A 62 8.31 14.10 -19.71
N ILE A 63 7.27 13.75 -18.95
CA ILE A 63 7.38 12.85 -17.79
C ILE A 63 7.77 11.45 -18.26
N ARG A 64 8.78 10.86 -17.61
CA ARG A 64 9.27 9.51 -17.92
C ARG A 64 9.37 8.61 -16.70
N SER A 65 9.15 9.15 -15.51
CA SER A 65 9.06 8.38 -14.28
C SER A 65 7.87 8.83 -13.47
N VAL A 66 7.18 7.87 -12.84
CA VAL A 66 6.05 8.16 -11.97
C VAL A 66 6.22 7.43 -10.65
N VAL A 67 6.02 8.14 -9.55
CA VAL A 67 5.98 7.56 -8.20
C VAL A 67 4.55 7.69 -7.67
N MET A 68 3.95 6.55 -7.35
CA MET A 68 2.58 6.46 -6.84
C MET A 68 2.64 6.24 -5.34
N VAL A 69 2.16 7.21 -4.55
CA VAL A 69 2.32 7.21 -3.10
C VAL A 69 1.13 7.79 -2.37
N GLY A 70 0.85 7.20 -1.21
CA GLY A 70 -0.25 7.61 -0.34
C GLY A 70 -1.49 6.75 -0.51
N ASP A 71 -2.40 6.88 0.44
CA ASP A 71 -3.62 6.08 0.50
C ASP A 71 -4.52 6.42 -0.69
N MET A 72 -5.00 5.41 -1.41
CA MET A 72 -5.93 5.60 -2.53
C MET A 72 -7.09 4.63 -2.44
N LYS A 73 -8.29 5.14 -2.72
CA LYS A 73 -9.49 4.30 -2.78
C LYS A 73 -9.70 3.82 -4.21
N ARG A 74 -10.35 2.66 -4.35
CA ARG A 74 -10.82 2.21 -5.66
C ARG A 74 -11.75 3.27 -6.27
N PRO A 75 -11.46 3.78 -7.49
CA PRO A 75 -12.27 4.80 -8.11
C PRO A 75 -13.65 4.26 -8.47
N LEU A 76 -14.67 5.10 -8.33
CA LEU A 76 -15.96 4.86 -8.96
C LEU A 76 -15.85 5.29 -10.43
N LEU A 77 -15.99 4.33 -11.34
CA LEU A 77 -15.89 4.55 -12.77
C LEU A 77 -17.27 4.67 -13.40
N ASP A 78 -17.39 5.60 -14.34
CA ASP A 78 -18.58 5.94 -15.08
C ASP A 78 -18.24 5.90 -16.57
N GLU A 79 -18.60 4.79 -17.23
CA GLU A 79 -18.27 4.54 -18.63
C GLU A 79 -18.83 5.61 -19.57
N THR A 80 -19.91 6.30 -19.18
CA THR A 80 -20.50 7.40 -19.98
C THR A 80 -19.58 8.62 -20.08
N LYS A 81 -18.62 8.75 -19.16
CA LYS A 81 -17.64 9.84 -19.11
C LYS A 81 -16.27 9.46 -19.66
N PHE A 82 -16.13 8.24 -20.21
CA PHE A 82 -14.86 7.78 -20.72
C PHE A 82 -14.39 8.59 -21.93
N ASP A 83 -13.10 8.94 -21.95
CA ASP A 83 -12.43 9.37 -23.19
C ASP A 83 -12.15 8.16 -24.10
N GLU A 84 -11.75 8.41 -25.35
CA GLU A 84 -11.56 7.34 -26.34
C GLU A 84 -10.51 6.30 -25.91
N PHE A 85 -9.45 6.74 -25.22
CA PHE A 85 -8.45 5.86 -24.64
C PHE A 85 -9.06 4.90 -23.60
N SER A 86 -9.89 5.44 -22.70
CA SER A 86 -10.54 4.71 -21.63
C SER A 86 -11.64 3.79 -22.16
N LYS A 87 -12.43 4.24 -23.15
CA LYS A 87 -13.43 3.43 -23.86
C LYS A 87 -12.81 2.20 -24.52
N ALA A 88 -11.71 2.39 -25.26
CA ALA A 88 -11.01 1.28 -25.92
C ALA A 88 -10.50 0.22 -24.94
N ARG A 89 -10.39 0.56 -23.64
CA ARG A 89 -9.88 -0.29 -22.57
C ARG A 89 -10.93 -0.60 -21.51
N SER A 90 -12.21 -0.27 -21.73
CA SER A 90 -13.23 -0.32 -20.66
C SER A 90 -13.36 -1.72 -20.06
N HIS A 91 -13.40 -2.76 -20.90
CA HIS A 91 -13.46 -4.15 -20.46
C HIS A 91 -12.28 -4.54 -19.56
N SER A 92 -11.04 -4.20 -19.94
CA SER A 92 -9.85 -4.49 -19.17
C SER A 92 -9.81 -3.72 -17.85
N ILE A 93 -10.23 -2.44 -17.85
CA ILE A 93 -10.35 -1.62 -16.65
C ILE A 93 -11.35 -2.24 -15.67
N PHE A 94 -12.56 -2.55 -16.12
CA PHE A 94 -13.59 -3.15 -15.26
C PHE A 94 -13.19 -4.54 -14.76
N ASN A 95 -12.58 -5.38 -15.61
CA ASN A 95 -12.07 -6.68 -15.18
C ASN A 95 -11.00 -6.53 -14.08
N ALA A 96 -10.04 -5.63 -14.25
CA ALA A 96 -9.02 -5.36 -13.22
C ALA A 96 -9.64 -4.81 -11.92
N MET A 97 -10.67 -3.98 -12.02
CA MET A 97 -11.42 -3.44 -10.88
C MET A 97 -12.26 -4.48 -10.12
N GLN A 98 -12.69 -5.55 -10.79
CA GLN A 98 -13.41 -6.67 -10.14
C GLN A 98 -12.46 -7.67 -9.48
N GLN A 99 -11.20 -7.68 -9.91
CA GLN A 99 -10.14 -8.46 -9.28
C GLN A 99 -9.58 -7.73 -8.04
N GLY A 100 -8.74 -8.43 -7.26
CA GLY A 100 -8.11 -7.85 -6.08
C GLY A 100 -7.02 -6.81 -6.41
N ASP A 101 -6.47 -6.18 -5.38
CA ASP A 101 -5.64 -4.96 -5.53
C ASP A 101 -4.35 -5.23 -6.32
N ASP A 102 -3.81 -6.44 -6.21
CA ASP A 102 -2.58 -6.83 -6.91
C ASP A 102 -2.77 -6.86 -8.43
N THR A 103 -3.93 -7.35 -8.91
CA THR A 103 -4.21 -7.33 -10.35
C THR A 103 -4.45 -5.91 -10.82
N LEU A 104 -5.24 -5.13 -10.07
CA LEU A 104 -5.52 -3.74 -10.43
C LEU A 104 -4.22 -2.93 -10.56
N LEU A 105 -3.29 -3.07 -9.61
CA LEU A 105 -2.02 -2.36 -9.70
C LEU A 105 -1.17 -2.83 -10.88
N LYS A 106 -1.08 -4.14 -11.14
CA LYS A 106 -0.35 -4.65 -12.32
C LYS A 106 -0.89 -4.08 -13.61
N TYR A 107 -2.21 -3.93 -13.72
CA TYR A 107 -2.84 -3.31 -14.88
C TYR A 107 -2.52 -1.82 -14.97
N ILE A 108 -2.60 -1.06 -13.87
CA ILE A 108 -2.21 0.36 -13.86
C ILE A 108 -0.74 0.51 -14.28
N ILE A 109 0.16 -0.35 -13.77
CA ILE A 109 1.58 -0.38 -14.17
C ILE A 109 1.71 -0.61 -15.67
N SER A 110 0.95 -1.54 -16.27
CA SER A 110 1.04 -1.80 -17.71
C SER A 110 0.63 -0.57 -18.53
N LEU A 111 -0.39 0.19 -18.10
CA LEU A 111 -0.79 1.43 -18.78
C LEU A 111 0.34 2.47 -18.79
N PHE A 112 1.08 2.64 -17.68
CA PHE A 112 2.24 3.54 -17.66
C PHE A 112 3.36 3.06 -18.59
N LEU A 113 3.65 1.76 -18.60
CA LEU A 113 4.68 1.19 -19.46
C LEU A 113 4.33 1.32 -20.95
N GLU A 114 3.06 1.10 -21.33
CA GLU A 114 2.55 1.37 -22.68
C GLU A 114 2.76 2.84 -23.10
N ALA A 115 2.64 3.78 -22.14
CA ALA A 115 2.88 5.20 -22.36
C ALA A 115 4.38 5.60 -22.33
N ASN A 116 5.31 4.65 -22.23
CA ASN A 116 6.75 4.89 -22.06
C ASN A 116 7.10 5.68 -20.77
N ILE A 117 6.31 5.48 -19.72
CA ILE A 117 6.52 6.06 -18.38
C ILE A 117 6.85 4.92 -17.43
N THR A 118 7.96 5.05 -16.70
CA THR A 118 8.42 4.01 -15.77
C THR A 118 7.87 4.25 -14.37
N PRO A 119 7.04 3.37 -13.80
CA PRO A 119 6.74 3.41 -12.38
C PRO A 119 8.01 3.15 -11.55
N ILE A 120 8.31 4.05 -10.64
CA ILE A 120 9.41 3.95 -9.69
C ILE A 120 8.87 3.83 -8.27
N GLY A 121 9.59 3.10 -7.43
CA GLY A 121 9.18 2.89 -6.05
C GLY A 121 9.52 4.07 -5.14
N ALA A 122 8.70 4.30 -4.11
CA ALA A 122 8.94 5.39 -3.15
C ALA A 122 10.28 5.29 -2.42
N HIS A 123 10.78 4.07 -2.18
CA HIS A 123 12.09 3.81 -1.56
C HIS A 123 13.27 4.09 -2.52
N GLU A 124 13.03 4.17 -3.84
CA GLU A 124 14.07 4.56 -4.81
C GLU A 124 14.29 6.07 -4.73
N VAL A 125 13.24 6.81 -4.35
CA VAL A 125 13.26 8.25 -4.12
C VAL A 125 13.75 8.57 -2.72
N VAL A 126 13.11 8.02 -1.69
CA VAL A 126 13.38 8.30 -0.27
C VAL A 126 14.31 7.24 0.30
N ARG A 127 15.50 7.66 0.76
CA ARG A 127 16.45 6.76 1.45
C ARG A 127 15.88 6.30 2.80
N ASN A 128 16.15 5.06 3.17
CA ASN A 128 15.73 4.46 4.45
C ASN A 128 14.22 4.48 4.70
N LEU A 129 13.40 4.52 3.64
CA LEU A 129 11.94 4.36 3.75
C LEU A 129 11.52 2.95 4.24
N THR A 130 12.51 2.08 4.39
CA THR A 130 12.40 0.66 4.60
C THR A 130 13.10 0.23 5.90
N LEU A 131 12.38 -0.48 6.77
CA LEU A 131 12.84 -0.92 8.10
C LEU A 131 13.69 -2.21 8.05
N LYS A 132 15.01 -2.16 7.91
CA LYS A 132 15.92 -3.34 7.98
C LYS A 132 15.50 -4.44 8.98
N ALA A 133 15.83 -5.71 8.75
CA ALA A 133 15.48 -6.75 9.72
C ALA A 133 15.93 -6.38 11.15
N GLY A 134 15.01 -6.49 12.12
CA GLY A 134 15.29 -6.10 13.52
C GLY A 134 14.03 -5.83 14.33
N VAL A 135 14.21 -5.64 15.65
CA VAL A 135 13.14 -5.29 16.58
C VAL A 135 13.03 -3.77 16.69
N TYR A 136 11.87 -3.23 16.33
CA TYR A 136 11.63 -1.78 16.27
C TYR A 136 10.85 -1.21 17.46
N SER A 137 10.27 -2.10 18.26
CA SER A 137 9.44 -1.82 19.42
C SER A 137 9.38 -3.10 20.28
N GLY A 138 9.44 -2.97 21.61
CA GLY A 138 9.50 -4.11 22.54
C GLY A 138 10.90 -4.70 22.74
N SER A 139 10.97 -5.90 23.31
CA SER A 139 12.21 -6.69 23.44
C SER A 139 12.12 -7.95 22.58
N ALA A 140 13.25 -8.33 21.98
CA ALA A 140 13.40 -9.61 21.27
C ALA A 140 13.09 -10.81 22.17
N ASP A 141 13.39 -10.69 23.48
CA ASP A 141 13.20 -11.76 24.46
C ASP A 141 11.72 -12.13 24.68
N ASN A 142 10.81 -11.24 24.27
CA ASN A 142 9.36 -11.43 24.40
C ASN A 142 8.69 -11.83 23.08
N LEU A 143 9.45 -12.13 22.03
CA LEU A 143 8.91 -12.61 20.76
C LEU A 143 8.48 -14.07 20.92
N ASN A 144 7.18 -14.33 20.76
CA ASN A 144 6.68 -15.70 20.69
C ASN A 144 6.93 -16.26 19.29
N ALA A 145 8.06 -16.97 19.13
CA ALA A 145 8.46 -17.57 17.85
C ALA A 145 7.40 -18.51 17.26
N GLU A 146 6.63 -19.21 18.10
CA GLU A 146 5.55 -20.10 17.64
C GLU A 146 4.36 -19.31 17.07
N ASP A 147 3.98 -18.20 17.70
CA ASP A 147 2.92 -17.34 17.17
C ASP A 147 3.34 -16.69 15.85
N ILE A 148 4.62 -16.30 15.72
CA ILE A 148 5.19 -15.75 14.49
C ILE A 148 5.16 -16.80 13.38
N LYS A 149 5.68 -18.01 13.65
CA LYS A 149 5.68 -19.10 12.68
C LYS A 149 4.25 -19.42 12.21
N ARG A 150 3.30 -19.46 13.14
CA ARG A 150 1.89 -19.69 12.82
C ARG A 150 1.30 -18.57 11.95
N ALA A 151 1.63 -17.32 12.26
CA ALA A 151 1.21 -16.17 11.46
C ALA A 151 1.77 -16.25 10.02
N ASP A 152 3.07 -16.54 9.86
CA ASP A 152 3.72 -16.75 8.57
C ASP A 152 3.01 -17.86 7.77
N GLU A 153 2.72 -19.02 8.38
CA GLU A 153 2.02 -20.13 7.72
C GLU A 153 0.61 -19.76 7.22
N ILE A 154 -0.10 -18.93 7.99
CA ILE A 154 -1.44 -18.44 7.61
C ILE A 154 -1.33 -17.49 6.42
N LEU A 155 -0.43 -16.51 6.49
CA LEU A 155 -0.23 -15.53 5.41
C LEU A 155 0.24 -16.22 4.13
N GLU A 156 1.15 -17.19 4.21
CA GLU A 156 1.58 -17.99 3.07
C GLU A 156 0.39 -18.68 2.37
N LYS A 157 -0.44 -19.40 3.13
CA LYS A 157 -1.59 -20.16 2.60
C LYS A 157 -2.72 -19.28 2.08
N THR A 158 -2.89 -18.07 2.62
CA THR A 158 -3.98 -17.15 2.25
C THR A 158 -3.58 -16.15 1.18
N SER A 159 -2.29 -15.97 0.93
CA SER A 159 -1.76 -14.98 -0.02
C SER A 159 -2.28 -15.15 -1.44
N CYS A 160 -2.45 -16.39 -1.92
CA CYS A 160 -2.94 -16.68 -3.27
C CYS A 160 -4.42 -16.32 -3.49
N LEU A 161 -5.17 -16.09 -2.40
CA LEU A 161 -6.57 -15.70 -2.42
C LEU A 161 -6.77 -14.18 -2.41
N ASP A 162 -5.68 -13.40 -2.30
CA ASP A 162 -5.70 -11.94 -2.26
C ASP A 162 -6.60 -11.35 -1.14
N ILE A 163 -6.80 -12.08 -0.03
CA ILE A 163 -7.71 -11.69 1.07
C ILE A 163 -7.21 -10.45 1.82
N GLY A 164 -5.96 -10.50 2.26
CA GLY A 164 -5.32 -9.46 3.05
C GLY A 164 -3.89 -9.83 3.35
N GLN A 165 -3.22 -8.99 4.13
CA GLN A 165 -1.77 -9.04 4.25
C GLN A 165 -1.28 -9.02 5.70
N SER A 166 -2.21 -9.04 6.66
CA SER A 166 -1.89 -9.07 8.08
C SER A 166 -2.70 -10.11 8.84
N VAL A 167 -2.14 -10.60 9.94
CA VAL A 167 -2.79 -11.54 10.86
C VAL A 167 -2.38 -11.19 12.29
N VAL A 168 -3.30 -11.41 13.23
CA VAL A 168 -3.02 -11.38 14.67
C VAL A 168 -3.13 -12.78 15.24
N VAL A 169 -2.06 -13.23 15.89
CA VAL A 169 -1.99 -14.52 16.59
C VAL A 169 -1.65 -14.28 18.06
N GLU A 170 -2.35 -14.96 18.97
CA GLU A 170 -2.14 -14.87 20.41
C GLU A 170 -2.21 -16.27 21.02
N ALA A 171 -1.09 -16.74 21.60
CA ALA A 171 -1.00 -18.06 22.25
C ALA A 171 -1.48 -19.21 21.34
N GLY A 172 -1.06 -19.18 20.07
CA GLY A 172 -1.43 -20.12 19.03
C GLY A 172 -2.83 -19.92 18.44
N GLN A 173 -3.63 -18.97 18.94
CA GLN A 173 -4.98 -18.70 18.42
C GLN A 173 -4.98 -17.53 17.46
N VAL A 174 -5.70 -17.65 16.35
CA VAL A 174 -5.86 -16.56 15.37
C VAL A 174 -6.99 -15.66 15.86
N LEU A 175 -6.67 -14.41 16.18
CA LEU A 175 -7.67 -13.43 16.61
C LEU A 175 -8.27 -12.66 15.43
N GLY A 176 -7.57 -12.60 14.31
CA GLY A 176 -8.11 -12.03 13.08
C GLY A 176 -7.12 -12.00 11.93
N ILE A 177 -7.66 -11.90 10.72
CA ILE A 177 -6.93 -11.73 9.47
C ILE A 177 -7.43 -10.43 8.84
N GLU A 178 -6.52 -9.61 8.30
CA GLU A 178 -6.88 -8.39 7.58
C GLU A 178 -7.67 -8.73 6.32
N THR A 179 -8.66 -7.91 6.03
CA THR A 179 -9.49 -7.97 4.82
C THR A 179 -9.64 -6.56 4.27
N VAL A 180 -10.58 -6.33 3.33
CA VAL A 180 -10.80 -5.02 2.69
C VAL A 180 -11.05 -3.86 3.67
N GLN A 181 -11.49 -4.15 4.90
CA GLN A 181 -11.70 -3.16 5.96
C GLN A 181 -10.39 -2.51 6.43
N GLY A 182 -9.25 -3.20 6.29
CA GLY A 182 -7.93 -2.69 6.64
C GLY A 182 -7.45 -3.00 8.06
N THR A 183 -6.17 -2.69 8.28
CA THR A 183 -5.43 -3.03 9.51
C THR A 183 -6.02 -2.40 10.77
N GLU A 184 -6.48 -1.15 10.72
CA GLU A 184 -7.02 -0.46 11.90
C GLU A 184 -8.31 -1.14 12.40
N GLN A 185 -9.17 -1.55 11.47
CA GLN A 185 -10.41 -2.28 11.76
C GLN A 185 -10.10 -3.67 12.33
N LEU A 186 -9.15 -4.41 11.74
CA LEU A 186 -8.65 -5.66 12.31
C LEU A 186 -8.20 -5.48 13.77
N LEU A 187 -7.35 -4.49 14.04
CA LEU A 187 -6.84 -4.25 15.38
C LEU A 187 -7.94 -3.79 16.36
N GLY A 188 -8.95 -3.06 15.86
CA GLY A 188 -10.17 -2.74 16.59
C GLY A 188 -10.93 -4.00 17.03
N TYR A 189 -11.20 -4.93 16.11
CA TYR A 189 -11.86 -6.20 16.44
C TYR A 189 -11.07 -7.04 17.43
N VAL A 190 -9.74 -7.11 17.26
CA VAL A 190 -8.87 -7.81 18.20
C VAL A 190 -8.97 -7.17 19.58
N ARG A 191 -8.88 -5.84 19.68
CA ARG A 191 -9.03 -5.11 20.95
C ARG A 191 -10.37 -5.41 21.63
N ASP A 192 -11.44 -5.47 20.84
CA ASP A 192 -12.80 -5.63 21.34
C ASP A 192 -13.18 -7.12 21.57
N THR A 193 -12.25 -8.05 21.29
CA THR A 193 -12.41 -9.49 21.58
C THR A 193 -12.50 -9.74 23.09
N SER A 194 -13.50 -10.52 23.51
CA SER A 194 -13.76 -10.83 24.92
C SER A 194 -12.51 -11.34 25.64
N MET A 195 -12.28 -10.82 26.85
CA MET A 195 -11.16 -11.20 27.73
C MET A 195 -11.09 -12.71 28.01
N ALA A 196 -12.22 -13.42 28.00
CA ALA A 196 -12.26 -14.88 28.19
C ALA A 196 -11.57 -15.63 27.03
N LEU A 197 -11.54 -15.04 25.84
CA LEU A 197 -10.90 -15.57 24.63
C LEU A 197 -9.48 -15.03 24.44
N ARG A 198 -9.03 -14.11 25.31
CA ARG A 198 -7.70 -13.51 25.26
C ARG A 198 -6.74 -14.18 26.24
N ARG A 199 -5.47 -14.14 25.88
CA ARG A 199 -4.29 -14.43 26.70
C ARG A 199 -3.41 -13.19 26.64
N LEU A 200 -3.73 -12.20 27.49
CA LEU A 200 -3.02 -10.93 27.50
C LEU A 200 -1.55 -11.07 27.86
N GLY A 201 -0.72 -10.19 27.31
CA GLY A 201 0.72 -10.15 27.56
C GLY A 201 1.54 -11.01 26.60
N VAL A 202 0.89 -11.84 25.79
CA VAL A 202 1.47 -12.58 24.66
C VAL A 202 0.75 -12.20 23.36
N GLY A 203 1.33 -12.54 22.22
CA GLY A 203 0.73 -12.34 20.91
C GLY A 203 1.49 -11.39 19.99
N VAL A 204 1.27 -11.59 18.69
CA VAL A 204 1.97 -10.91 17.60
C VAL A 204 0.98 -10.45 16.54
N PHE A 205 1.21 -9.24 16.05
CA PHE A 205 0.67 -8.78 14.79
C PHE A 205 1.76 -8.96 13.74
N VAL A 206 1.46 -9.69 12.68
CA VAL A 206 2.36 -9.87 11.54
C VAL A 206 1.69 -9.27 10.32
N LYS A 207 2.43 -8.42 9.60
CA LYS A 207 2.03 -7.83 8.34
C LYS A 207 3.12 -8.10 7.32
N GLU A 208 2.77 -8.78 6.25
CA GLU A 208 3.67 -9.14 5.16
C GLU A 208 3.11 -8.65 3.84
N ARG A 209 3.84 -8.85 2.75
CA ARG A 209 3.28 -8.67 1.42
C ARG A 209 2.64 -9.97 0.97
N LYS A 210 1.56 -9.87 0.21
CA LYS A 210 1.01 -11.02 -0.53
C LYS A 210 2.10 -11.52 -1.51
N ASN A 211 2.37 -12.82 -1.48
CA ASN A 211 3.61 -13.43 -1.95
C ASN A 211 3.97 -13.15 -3.43
N LYS A 212 5.29 -13.04 -3.68
CA LYS A 212 5.98 -13.76 -4.77
C LYS A 212 6.99 -14.73 -4.11
N PRO A 213 7.12 -15.98 -4.56
CA PRO A 213 8.14 -16.91 -4.03
C PRO A 213 9.56 -16.35 -4.23
N GLY A 214 10.41 -16.38 -3.19
CA GLY A 214 11.87 -16.22 -3.32
C GLY A 214 12.52 -14.92 -2.79
N LEU A 215 11.83 -14.08 -2.00
CA LEU A 215 12.42 -12.86 -1.40
C LEU A 215 12.65 -13.00 0.11
N THR A 216 13.80 -12.50 0.59
CA THR A 216 14.16 -12.43 2.01
C THR A 216 13.17 -11.59 2.81
N ARG A 217 12.67 -12.19 3.90
CA ARG A 217 11.58 -11.70 4.76
C ARG A 217 12.02 -10.50 5.61
N GLY A 218 11.09 -9.57 5.85
CA GLY A 218 11.24 -8.49 6.81
C GLY A 218 10.00 -8.41 7.68
N HIS A 219 10.11 -8.81 8.94
CA HIS A 219 9.01 -8.83 9.89
C HIS A 219 8.95 -7.54 10.71
N ALA A 220 7.76 -7.00 10.94
CA ALA A 220 7.52 -5.90 11.87
C ALA A 220 6.68 -6.38 13.05
N TYR A 221 7.28 -6.47 14.23
CA TYR A 221 6.60 -6.91 15.46
C TYR A 221 6.16 -5.70 16.28
N ASN A 222 4.90 -5.70 16.73
CA ASN A 222 4.38 -4.73 17.70
C ASN A 222 3.60 -5.47 18.80
N ARG A 223 3.81 -5.04 20.06
CA ARG A 223 3.08 -5.57 21.23
C ARG A 223 1.65 -5.04 21.24
N ALA A 224 0.67 -5.92 21.46
CA ALA A 224 -0.62 -5.50 22.00
C ALA A 224 -0.46 -5.24 23.52
N GLY A 225 -0.07 -4.02 23.90
CA GLY A 225 -0.09 -3.60 25.30
C GLY A 225 -1.52 -3.34 25.79
N ASN A 226 -1.72 -3.30 27.11
CA ASN A 226 -2.99 -2.96 27.79
C ASN A 226 -3.55 -1.54 27.47
N ASN A 227 -2.94 -0.82 26.52
CA ASN A 227 -3.40 0.46 26.03
C ASN A 227 -3.36 0.45 24.49
N PRO A 228 -4.51 0.50 23.80
CA PRO A 228 -4.59 0.43 22.32
C PRO A 228 -3.81 1.54 21.61
N SER A 229 -3.56 2.66 22.28
CA SER A 229 -2.75 3.78 21.77
C SER A 229 -1.24 3.48 21.69
N SER A 230 -0.78 2.34 22.24
CA SER A 230 0.62 1.92 22.22
C SER A 230 1.03 1.13 20.97
N ILE A 231 0.08 0.76 20.11
CA ILE A 231 0.36 0.26 18.77
C ILE A 231 0.75 1.47 17.90
N ARG A 232 1.97 1.98 18.09
CA ARG A 232 2.49 3.05 17.24
C ARG A 232 2.77 2.48 15.85
N ARG A 233 2.10 3.05 14.85
CA ARG A 233 2.46 2.91 13.43
C ARG A 233 3.97 3.15 13.26
N LYS A 234 4.70 2.11 12.88
CA LYS A 234 5.91 2.24 12.07
C LYS A 234 5.63 1.51 10.77
N VAL A 235 4.85 2.17 9.91
CA VAL A 235 4.74 1.77 8.51
C VAL A 235 6.05 2.21 7.87
N GLY A 236 6.87 1.26 7.45
CA GLY A 236 8.11 1.58 6.78
C GLY A 236 8.58 0.41 5.95
N TRP A 237 7.89 0.08 4.85
CA TRP A 237 8.48 -0.69 3.76
C TRP A 237 7.73 -0.49 2.44
N SER A 238 8.30 0.32 1.55
CA SER A 238 7.90 0.41 0.14
C SER A 238 8.64 -0.63 -0.71
N TYR A 239 7.93 -1.30 -1.61
CA TYR A 239 8.35 -1.82 -2.93
C TYR A 239 7.07 -2.45 -3.52
N TYR A 240 6.26 -1.59 -4.15
CA TYR A 240 4.91 -1.86 -4.70
C TYR A 240 3.86 -2.24 -3.64
N ASN A 241 2.67 -1.62 -3.70
CA ASN A 241 1.52 -1.78 -2.79
C ASN A 241 1.54 -0.97 -1.47
N SER A 242 1.89 0.32 -1.53
CA SER A 242 1.27 1.30 -0.62
C SER A 242 0.18 2.03 -1.40
N TRP A 243 -1.00 1.40 -1.42
CA TRP A 243 -2.29 1.97 -1.80
C TRP A 243 -3.26 1.75 -0.65
#